data_AF-A0AA43P5V5-F1
#
_entry.id   AF-A0AA43P5V5-F1
#
_cell.length_a   1.000
_cell.length_b   1.000
_cell.length_c   1.000
_cell.angle_alpha   90.00
_cell.angle_beta   90.00
_cell.angle_gamma   90.00
#
_symmetry.space_group_name_H-M   'P 1'
#
loop_
_entity.id
_entity.type
_entity.pdbx_description
1 polymer ?
#
loop_
_entity_poly.entity_id
_entity_poly.type
_entity_poly.pdbx_seq_one_letter_code
_entity_poly.pdbx_strand_id
1 'polypeptide(L)'
;MSEKTKPSLSKKLSSKEALELAKRPEVEEVLNTRRGWWIIFTTEFQDEVTLRYLRGEKPSIIFRSHNLGPEILGYKRIERCIYHWASHPCDGRASRLEEEHRCYAELRKHWKHIADKGNSDK
;
A
#
# COMPACT_ATOMS: atom_id res chain seq x y z
N MET A 1 -13.30 28.37 -4.13
CA MET A 1 -12.91 28.06 -2.75
C MET A 1 -12.71 26.56 -2.64
N SER A 2 -11.49 26.05 -2.67
CA SER A 2 -11.24 24.62 -2.43
C SER A 2 -11.08 24.43 -0.93
N GLU A 3 -12.13 23.95 -0.27
CA GLU A 3 -12.04 23.38 1.07
C GLU A 3 -11.03 22.24 1.03
N LYS A 4 -9.79 22.51 1.45
CA LYS A 4 -8.83 21.46 1.77
C LYS A 4 -9.23 20.88 3.11
N THR A 5 -10.22 19.99 3.10
CA THR A 5 -10.64 19.23 4.28
C THR A 5 -9.43 18.46 4.78
N LYS A 6 -8.96 18.77 6.00
CA LYS A 6 -7.85 18.06 6.64
C LYS A 6 -8.25 16.58 6.71
N PRO A 7 -7.53 15.65 6.06
CA PRO A 7 -7.90 14.24 6.08
C PRO A 7 -7.80 13.72 7.53
N SER A 8 -8.92 13.26 8.08
CA SER A 8 -8.94 12.72 9.44
C SER A 8 -8.11 11.45 9.50
N LEU A 9 -7.35 11.29 10.58
CA LEU A 9 -6.39 10.21 10.82
C LEU A 9 -7.04 8.80 10.84
N SER A 10 -8.38 8.71 10.85
CA SER A 10 -9.17 7.48 11.00
C SER A 10 -10.48 7.51 10.20
N LYS A 11 -10.45 7.98 8.95
CA LYS A 11 -11.63 7.94 8.06
C LYS A 11 -12.07 6.48 7.84
N LYS A 12 -13.28 6.14 8.29
CA LYS A 12 -13.93 4.86 7.94
C LYS A 12 -14.49 4.99 6.53
N LEU A 13 -14.21 4.00 5.68
CA LEU A 13 -14.70 3.96 4.31
C LEU A 13 -16.23 3.82 4.32
N SER A 14 -16.92 4.76 3.67
CA SER A 14 -18.37 4.69 3.49
C SER A 14 -18.75 3.64 2.45
N SER A 15 -19.98 3.12 2.52
CA SER A 15 -20.51 2.18 1.52
C SER A 15 -20.46 2.76 0.10
N LYS A 16 -20.77 4.06 -0.05
CA LYS A 16 -20.68 4.76 -1.34
C LYS A 16 -19.23 4.82 -1.84
N GLU A 17 -18.28 5.11 -0.96
CA GLU A 17 -16.86 5.17 -1.32
C GLU A 17 -16.32 3.78 -1.69
N ALA A 18 -16.75 2.73 -0.99
CA ALA A 18 -16.41 1.35 -1.30
C ALA A 18 -16.91 0.93 -2.70
N LEU A 19 -18.15 1.32 -3.06
CA LEU A 19 -18.70 1.03 -4.38
C LEU A 19 -17.99 1.81 -5.49
N GLU A 20 -17.62 3.08 -5.25
CA GLU A 20 -16.83 3.83 -6.22
C GLU A 20 -15.42 3.24 -6.40
N LEU A 21 -14.81 2.72 -5.34
CA LEU A 21 -13.53 2.01 -5.42
C LEU A 21 -13.65 0.71 -6.23
N ALA A 22 -14.75 -0.03 -6.11
CA ALA A 22 -14.95 -1.28 -6.84
C ALA A 22 -15.06 -1.09 -8.38
N LYS A 23 -15.34 0.12 -8.85
CA LYS A 23 -15.42 0.42 -10.30
C LYS A 23 -14.04 0.64 -10.95
N ARG A 24 -12.99 0.68 -10.13
CA ARG A 24 -11.68 1.11 -10.57
C ARG A 24 -10.86 -0.04 -11.14
N PRO A 25 -10.07 0.18 -12.21
CA PRO A 25 -9.23 -0.87 -12.79
C PRO A 25 -8.11 -1.33 -11.86
N GLU A 26 -7.71 -0.51 -10.88
CA GLU A 26 -6.68 -0.86 -9.91
C GLU A 26 -7.20 -1.76 -8.76
N VAL A 27 -8.53 -1.86 -8.62
CA VAL A 27 -9.20 -2.59 -7.54
C VAL A 27 -9.82 -3.85 -8.12
N GLU A 28 -9.40 -5.00 -7.61
CA GLU A 28 -9.91 -6.31 -8.00
C GLU A 28 -11.26 -6.59 -7.32
N GLU A 29 -11.34 -6.36 -6.01
CA GLU A 29 -12.56 -6.62 -5.25
C GLU A 29 -12.65 -5.74 -4.00
N VAL A 30 -13.87 -5.41 -3.59
CA VAL A 30 -14.13 -4.73 -2.31
C VAL A 30 -15.10 -5.57 -1.47
N LEU A 31 -14.62 -6.08 -0.35
CA LEU A 31 -15.35 -6.97 0.55
C LEU A 31 -15.77 -6.25 1.82
N ASN A 32 -17.04 -6.41 2.22
CA ASN A 32 -17.52 -5.96 3.52
C ASN A 32 -17.36 -7.09 4.54
N THR A 33 -16.43 -6.95 5.49
CA THR A 33 -16.22 -7.93 6.56
C THR A 33 -16.78 -7.41 7.89
N ARG A 34 -16.95 -8.29 8.88
CA ARG A 34 -17.34 -7.90 10.25
C ARG A 34 -16.40 -6.86 10.89
N ARG A 35 -15.15 -6.75 10.40
CA ARG A 35 -14.13 -5.79 10.87
C ARG A 35 -14.04 -4.52 10.00
N GLY A 36 -14.85 -4.43 8.94
CA GLY A 36 -14.90 -3.30 8.00
C GLY A 36 -14.54 -3.70 6.57
N TRP A 37 -14.34 -2.69 5.73
CA TRP A 37 -14.06 -2.87 4.31
C TRP A 37 -12.63 -3.35 4.03
N TRP A 38 -12.54 -4.43 3.26
CA TRP A 38 -11.33 -4.98 2.67
C TRP A 38 -11.29 -4.61 1.19
N ILE A 39 -10.17 -4.06 0.74
CA ILE A 39 -9.96 -3.65 -0.65
C ILE A 39 -8.83 -4.52 -1.17
N ILE A 40 -9.15 -5.35 -2.15
CA ILE A 40 -8.21 -6.20 -2.86
C ILE A 40 -7.82 -5.44 -4.12
N PHE A 41 -6.53 -5.18 -4.27
CA PHE A 41 -5.97 -4.49 -5.42
C PHE A 41 -5.45 -5.49 -6.44
N THR A 42 -5.45 -5.12 -7.71
CA THR A 42 -4.88 -5.98 -8.76
C THR A 42 -3.39 -6.21 -8.53
N THR A 43 -2.88 -7.36 -8.99
CA THR A 43 -1.46 -7.72 -8.87
C THR A 43 -0.56 -6.72 -9.61
N GLU A 44 -1.01 -6.20 -10.76
CA GLU A 44 -0.30 -5.18 -11.52
C GLU A 44 -0.12 -3.88 -10.74
N PHE A 45 -1.19 -3.39 -10.11
CA PHE A 45 -1.15 -2.18 -9.30
C PHE A 45 -0.25 -2.36 -8.07
N GLN A 46 -0.36 -3.50 -7.38
CA GLN A 46 0.49 -3.78 -6.23
C GLN A 46 1.98 -3.76 -6.58
N ASP A 47 2.34 -4.28 -7.76
CA ASP A 47 3.73 -4.34 -8.20
C ASP A 47 4.24 -2.99 -8.65
N GLU A 48 3.45 -2.22 -9.42
CA GLU A 48 3.80 -0.84 -9.79
C GLU A 48 4.05 0.02 -8.55
N VAL A 49 3.14 -0.05 -7.57
CA VAL A 49 3.27 0.71 -6.32
C VAL A 49 4.50 0.29 -5.54
N THR A 50 4.73 -1.02 -5.40
CA THR A 50 5.89 -1.54 -4.67
C THR A 50 7.18 -1.11 -5.36
N LEU A 51 7.25 -1.22 -6.68
CA LEU A 51 8.41 -0.81 -7.49
C LEU A 51 8.75 0.68 -7.30
N ARG A 52 7.76 1.56 -7.43
CA ARG A 52 7.95 3.01 -7.24
C ARG A 52 8.31 3.36 -5.80
N TYR A 53 7.67 2.71 -4.82
CA TYR A 53 8.02 2.88 -3.41
C TYR A 53 9.46 2.47 -3.15
N LEU A 54 9.89 1.33 -3.70
CA LEU A 54 11.27 0.88 -3.63
C LEU A 54 12.19 1.91 -4.30
N ARG A 55 11.84 2.51 -5.45
CA ARG A 55 12.62 3.62 -6.06
C ARG A 55 12.74 4.89 -5.21
N GLY A 56 12.09 4.95 -4.04
CA GLY A 56 12.16 6.08 -3.11
C GLY A 56 11.00 7.06 -3.27
N GLU A 57 10.00 6.76 -4.11
CA GLU A 57 8.80 7.57 -4.20
C GLU A 57 7.93 7.42 -2.95
N LYS A 58 7.33 8.54 -2.53
CA LYS A 58 6.47 8.53 -1.34
C LYS A 58 5.16 7.79 -1.64
N PRO A 59 4.73 6.87 -0.75
CA PRO A 59 3.45 6.16 -0.83
C PRO A 59 2.26 7.01 -1.25
N SER A 60 2.09 8.16 -0.61
CA SER A 60 0.97 9.07 -0.84
C SER A 60 0.99 9.74 -2.21
N ILE A 61 2.16 9.87 -2.83
CA ILE A 61 2.30 10.44 -4.18
C ILE A 61 1.91 9.39 -5.23
N ILE A 62 2.40 8.16 -5.08
CA ILE A 62 2.07 7.04 -5.96
C ILE A 62 0.56 6.80 -5.95
N PHE A 63 -0.04 6.68 -4.77
CA PHE A 63 -1.49 6.47 -4.66
C PHE A 63 -2.29 7.66 -5.20
N ARG A 64 -1.79 8.90 -5.09
CA ARG A 64 -2.45 10.07 -5.70
C ARG A 64 -2.37 10.08 -7.22
N SER A 65 -1.30 9.56 -7.84
CA SER A 65 -1.22 9.46 -9.31
C SER A 65 -2.32 8.57 -9.88
N HIS A 66 -2.73 7.59 -9.08
CA HIS A 66 -3.85 6.72 -9.36
C HIS A 66 -5.14 7.23 -8.69
N ASN A 67 -5.30 8.51 -8.34
CA ASN A 67 -6.51 9.01 -7.67
C ASN A 67 -6.97 8.21 -6.43
N LEU A 68 -6.12 7.38 -5.83
CA LEU A 68 -6.36 6.54 -4.65
C LEU A 68 -5.66 7.13 -3.43
N GLY A 69 -5.57 8.46 -3.41
CA GLY A 69 -4.83 9.19 -2.41
C GLY A 69 -5.34 8.97 -0.98
N PRO A 70 -4.58 9.48 0.01
CA PRO A 70 -4.96 9.40 1.42
C PRO A 70 -6.31 10.06 1.73
N GLU A 71 -6.85 10.88 0.83
CA GLU A 71 -8.18 11.49 0.93
C GLU A 71 -9.32 10.46 0.79
N ILE A 72 -9.07 9.37 0.04
CA ILE A 72 -10.01 8.28 -0.21
C ILE A 72 -9.72 7.10 0.70
N LEU A 73 -8.50 6.57 0.65
CA LEU A 73 -8.11 5.37 1.40
C LEU A 73 -7.71 5.68 2.84
N GLY A 74 -7.21 6.89 3.12
CA GLY A 74 -6.58 7.21 4.39
C GLY A 74 -5.10 6.85 4.41
N TYR A 75 -4.29 7.70 5.05
CA TYR A 75 -2.84 7.51 5.17
C TYR A 75 -2.46 6.14 5.76
N LYS A 76 -3.15 5.71 6.82
CA LYS A 76 -2.85 4.45 7.49
C LYS A 76 -3.15 3.21 6.64
N ARG A 77 -4.13 3.26 5.73
CA ARG A 77 -4.38 2.16 4.80
C ARG A 77 -3.26 2.06 3.78
N ILE A 78 -2.86 3.19 3.19
CA ILE A 78 -1.77 3.27 2.23
C ILE A 78 -0.47 2.74 2.83
N GLU A 79 -0.09 3.20 4.03
CA GLU A 79 1.10 2.72 4.74
C GLU A 79 1.06 1.20 4.96
N ARG A 80 -0.10 0.66 5.39
CA ARG A 80 -0.25 -0.77 5.67
C ARG A 80 -0.21 -1.62 4.40
N CYS A 81 -0.80 -1.15 3.29
CA CYS A 81 -0.73 -1.82 2.00
C CYS A 81 0.72 -1.98 1.54
N ILE A 82 1.48 -0.88 1.52
CA ILE A 82 2.88 -0.90 1.08
C ILE A 82 3.75 -1.73 2.02
N TYR A 83 3.55 -1.60 3.34
CA TYR A 83 4.26 -2.45 4.29
C TYR A 83 4.03 -3.92 3.96
N HIS A 84 2.78 -4.35 3.75
CA HIS A 84 2.46 -5.74 3.44
C HIS A 84 3.03 -6.19 2.09
N TRP A 85 2.91 -5.38 1.03
CA TRP A 85 3.38 -5.75 -0.31
C TRP A 85 4.90 -5.81 -0.41
N ALA A 86 5.61 -4.88 0.23
CA ALA A 86 7.06 -4.85 0.23
C ALA A 86 7.70 -5.87 1.20
N SER A 87 7.05 -6.20 2.32
CA SER A 87 7.60 -7.15 3.31
C SER A 87 7.22 -8.61 3.04
N HIS A 88 6.05 -8.84 2.46
CA HIS A 88 5.52 -10.18 2.17
C HIS A 88 4.98 -10.25 0.73
N PRO A 89 5.85 -10.07 -0.29
CA PRO A 89 5.48 -10.41 -1.65
C PRO A 89 5.13 -11.91 -1.70
N CYS A 90 4.08 -12.29 -2.45
CA CYS A 90 3.87 -13.72 -2.70
C CYS A 90 5.01 -14.25 -3.59
N ASP A 91 5.32 -15.55 -3.51
CA ASP A 91 6.51 -16.13 -4.15
C ASP A 91 6.65 -15.79 -5.65
N GLY A 92 5.52 -15.72 -6.38
CA GLY A 92 5.49 -15.32 -7.79
C GLY A 92 5.80 -13.82 -8.04
N ARG A 93 5.47 -12.94 -7.10
CA ARG A 93 5.78 -11.50 -7.17
C ARG A 93 7.19 -11.17 -6.73
N ALA A 94 7.70 -11.90 -5.72
CA ALA A 94 9.05 -11.72 -5.21
C ALA A 94 10.09 -11.83 -6.32
N SER A 95 9.98 -12.87 -7.16
CA SER A 95 10.87 -13.08 -8.30
C SER A 95 10.84 -11.94 -9.32
N ARG A 96 9.64 -11.43 -9.67
CA ARG A 96 9.45 -10.30 -10.61
C ARG A 96 10.08 -9.00 -10.08
N LEU A 97 9.88 -8.72 -8.79
CA LEU A 97 10.43 -7.54 -8.12
C LEU A 97 11.96 -7.63 -7.97
N GLU A 98 12.49 -8.81 -7.65
CA GLU A 98 13.93 -9.06 -7.53
C GLU A 98 14.67 -8.91 -8.88
N GLU A 99 14.06 -9.37 -9.97
CA GLU A 99 14.64 -9.32 -11.32
C GLU A 99 14.74 -7.88 -11.85
N GLU A 100 13.70 -7.05 -11.64
CA GLU A 100 13.73 -5.63 -11.99
C GLU A 100 14.62 -4.80 -11.04
N HIS A 101 14.83 -5.24 -9.80
CA HIS A 101 15.58 -4.52 -8.78
C HIS A 101 16.74 -5.33 -8.18
N ARG A 102 17.71 -5.72 -9.03
CA ARG A 102 19.01 -6.30 -8.62
C ARG A 102 19.76 -5.54 -7.51
N CYS A 103 19.39 -4.28 -7.22
CA CYS A 103 19.98 -3.46 -6.16
C CYS A 103 19.28 -3.56 -4.79
N TYR A 104 18.18 -4.33 -4.65
CA TYR A 104 17.34 -4.37 -3.43
C TYR A 104 17.54 -5.62 -2.54
N ALA A 105 18.41 -6.57 -2.94
CA ALA A 105 18.82 -7.68 -2.06
C ALA A 105 19.41 -7.17 -0.72
N GLU A 106 19.99 -5.96 -0.71
CA GLU A 106 20.50 -5.29 0.49
C GLU A 106 19.39 -4.69 1.37
N LEU A 107 18.24 -4.30 0.82
CA LEU A 107 17.14 -3.75 1.63
C LEU A 107 16.37 -4.84 2.38
N ARG A 108 16.23 -6.05 1.80
CA ARG A 108 15.77 -7.21 2.57
C ARG A 108 16.69 -7.51 3.76
N LYS A 109 18.01 -7.31 3.62
CA LYS A 109 18.98 -7.41 4.73
C LYS A 109 18.83 -6.26 5.73
N HIS A 110 18.65 -5.02 5.26
CA HIS A 110 18.48 -3.82 6.09
C HIS A 110 17.22 -3.89 6.98
N TRP A 111 16.08 -4.33 6.42
CA TRP A 111 14.83 -4.44 7.17
C TRP A 111 14.80 -5.64 8.13
N LYS A 112 15.51 -6.74 7.80
CA LYS A 112 15.73 -7.85 8.74
C LYS A 112 16.53 -7.39 9.97
N HIS A 113 17.51 -6.51 9.78
CA HIS A 113 18.27 -5.88 10.87
C HIS A 113 17.46 -4.90 11.74
N ILE A 114 16.49 -4.19 11.16
CA ILE A 114 15.60 -3.29 11.93
C ILE A 114 14.62 -4.09 12.79
N ALA A 115 14.08 -5.19 12.27
CA ALA A 115 13.19 -6.08 13.03
C ALA A 115 13.90 -6.80 14.19
N ASP A 116 15.17 -7.19 14.01
CA ASP A 116 15.97 -7.79 15.09
C ASP A 116 16.40 -6.78 16.16
N LYS A 117 16.69 -5.51 15.80
CA LYS A 117 17.06 -4.47 16.78
C LYS A 117 15.92 -4.08 17.74
N GLY A 118 14.67 -4.19 17.30
CA GLY A 118 13.50 -3.85 18.14
C GLY A 118 13.19 -4.84 19.25
N ASN A 119 13.91 -5.97 19.33
CA ASN A 119 13.70 -7.03 20.32
C ASN A 119 14.87 -7.16 21.33
N SER A 120 15.84 -6.23 21.33
CA SER A 120 17.03 -6.28 22.19
C SER A 120 17.10 -5.19 23.27
N ASP A 121 16.15 -4.25 23.30
CA ASP A 121 16.01 -3.28 24.40
C ASP A 121 14.85 -3.71 25.31
N LYS A 122 15.17 -4.66 26.20
CA LYS A 122 14.37 -5.05 27.36
C LYS A 122 14.92 -4.33 28.59
#